data_AF-A0A852VCD7-F1
#
_entry.id   AF-A0A852VCD7-F1
#
_cell.length_a   1.000
_cell.length_b   1.000
_cell.length_c   1.000
_cell.angle_alpha   90.00
_cell.angle_beta   90.00
_cell.angle_gamma   90.00
#
_symmetry.space_group_name_H-M   'P 1'
#
loop_
_entity.id
_entity.type
_entity.pdbx_description
1 polymer ?
#
loop_
_entity_poly.entity_id
_entity_poly.type
_entity_poly.pdbx_seq_one_letter_code
_entity_poly.pdbx_strand_id
1 'polypeptide(L)'
;MFGDHNSVQTKSFTTDEVYGVTRDVPLNYVTRKKVDDSFVSTLTRDKHVVIFGSSKQGKTCLRKHCLKDDDYILVQCSNKWNIQELHSNILKRAGFQVVQSEKKTIEGTNKINAGLKAGFMGISAELGGEKGSTETSEVEVHDLELDPGDVNDIIAALKAANFQKFIVLEDFHYLPVSTQIDFSVALKAFHEASKVCFIIIGVWLDNDRLIVYNGDLTGRVVSVDADTWTEEELGSVISWAQKCSTLLLIQRLQRVSLSFLSSVSTLFKRVAA
;
A
#
# COMPACT_ATOMS: atom_id res chain seq x y z
N MET A 1 12.64 -23.83 42.97
CA MET A 1 13.23 -23.07 41.86
C MET A 1 13.52 -24.02 40.72
N PHE A 2 12.55 -24.23 39.83
CA PHE A 2 12.81 -24.82 38.51
C PHE A 2 12.02 -23.95 37.54
N GLY A 3 12.77 -23.17 36.75
CA GLY A 3 12.24 -22.13 35.89
C GLY A 3 11.42 -22.71 34.76
N ASP A 4 10.33 -22.02 34.43
CA ASP A 4 9.51 -22.27 33.26
C ASP A 4 10.39 -22.32 32.01
N HIS A 5 10.32 -23.45 31.32
CA HIS A 5 10.88 -23.61 29.99
C HIS A 5 10.19 -22.62 29.05
N ASN A 6 10.95 -21.57 28.71
CA ASN A 6 10.65 -20.58 27.70
C ASN A 6 10.16 -21.31 26.44
N SER A 7 8.87 -21.16 26.11
CA SER A 7 8.28 -21.69 24.90
C SER A 7 8.85 -20.92 23.72
N VAL A 8 9.91 -21.45 23.11
CA VAL A 8 10.37 -21.00 21.79
C VAL A 8 9.23 -21.30 20.82
N GLN A 9 8.38 -20.31 20.54
CA GLN A 9 7.41 -20.40 19.46
C GLN A 9 8.20 -20.55 18.15
N THR A 10 8.36 -21.79 17.70
CA THR A 10 8.84 -22.08 16.35
C THR A 10 7.75 -21.67 15.38
N LYS A 11 7.84 -20.45 14.86
CA LYS A 11 6.97 -19.94 13.81
C LYS A 11 7.03 -20.94 12.64
N SER A 12 5.93 -21.64 12.36
CA SER A 12 5.90 -22.57 11.24
C SER A 12 5.52 -21.83 9.98
N PHE A 13 6.36 -21.98 8.96
CA PHE A 13 6.09 -21.38 7.66
C PHE A 13 5.22 -22.33 6.82
N THR A 14 4.62 -21.81 5.75
CA THR A 14 3.96 -22.60 4.70
C THR A 14 4.69 -22.45 3.38
N THR A 15 4.49 -23.41 2.46
CA THR A 15 5.03 -23.30 1.09
C THR A 15 4.49 -22.06 0.39
N ASP A 16 3.23 -21.69 0.64
CA ASP A 16 2.59 -20.51 0.06
C ASP A 16 3.23 -19.20 0.55
N GLU A 17 3.70 -19.12 1.80
CA GLU A 17 4.42 -17.94 2.31
C GLU A 17 5.81 -17.74 1.66
N VAL A 18 6.35 -18.77 1.02
CA VAL A 18 7.68 -18.76 0.38
C VAL A 18 7.57 -18.65 -1.14
N TYR A 19 6.64 -19.36 -1.77
CA TYR A 19 6.53 -19.45 -3.24
C TYR A 19 5.18 -19.01 -3.79
N GLY A 20 4.20 -18.77 -2.92
CA GLY A 20 2.84 -18.44 -3.31
C GLY A 20 2.69 -17.00 -3.77
N VAL A 21 1.59 -16.73 -4.46
CA VAL A 21 1.13 -15.37 -4.73
C VAL A 21 0.43 -14.87 -3.46
N THR A 22 1.22 -14.39 -2.51
CA THR A 22 0.71 -13.90 -1.22
C THR A 22 0.29 -12.45 -1.30
N ARG A 23 -0.59 -12.05 -0.38
CA ARG A 23 -0.92 -10.63 -0.20
C ARG A 23 0.26 -9.90 0.42
N ASP A 24 0.95 -10.50 1.38
CA ASP A 24 2.08 -9.92 2.07
C ASP A 24 3.39 -10.12 1.32
N VAL A 25 4.43 -9.38 1.71
CA VAL A 25 5.77 -9.54 1.13
C VAL A 25 6.22 -10.98 1.39
N PRO A 26 6.54 -11.75 0.32
CA PRO A 26 6.88 -13.15 0.49
C PRO A 26 8.22 -13.28 1.24
N LEU A 27 8.40 -14.38 1.96
CA LEU A 27 9.58 -14.59 2.82
C LEU A 27 10.89 -14.67 2.02
N ASN A 28 10.80 -15.00 0.74
CA ASN A 28 11.93 -15.05 -0.18
C ASN A 28 12.16 -13.74 -0.95
N TYR A 29 11.49 -12.63 -0.58
CA TYR A 29 11.81 -11.32 -1.14
C TYR A 29 13.28 -11.00 -0.89
N VAL A 30 13.98 -10.60 -1.95
CA VAL A 30 15.37 -10.16 -1.91
C VAL A 30 15.39 -8.69 -2.26
N THR A 31 15.98 -7.89 -1.38
CA THR A 31 16.22 -6.46 -1.61
C THR A 31 17.11 -6.31 -2.85
N ARG A 32 16.60 -5.62 -3.87
CA ARG A 32 17.34 -5.34 -5.10
C ARG A 32 17.99 -3.98 -4.94
N LYS A 33 19.24 -3.96 -4.45
CA LYS A 33 19.90 -2.73 -3.98
C LYS A 33 19.69 -1.54 -4.91
N LYS A 34 19.89 -1.70 -6.22
CA LYS A 34 19.72 -0.62 -7.20
C LYS A 34 18.28 -0.09 -7.28
N VAL A 35 17.28 -0.97 -7.21
CA VAL A 35 15.85 -0.63 -7.35
C VAL A 35 15.32 -0.10 -6.02
N ASP A 36 15.59 -0.81 -4.93
CA ASP A 36 15.13 -0.47 -3.58
C ASP A 36 15.77 0.85 -3.09
N ASP A 37 17.09 1.03 -3.26
CA ASP A 37 17.76 2.30 -2.89
C ASP A 37 17.27 3.46 -3.76
N SER A 38 17.06 3.22 -5.07
CA SER A 38 16.48 4.22 -5.98
C SER A 38 15.10 4.64 -5.49
N PHE A 39 14.20 3.69 -5.21
CA PHE A 39 12.87 3.99 -4.71
C PHE A 39 12.93 4.79 -3.39
N VAL A 40 13.69 4.32 -2.39
CA VAL A 40 13.82 5.00 -1.10
C VAL A 40 14.38 6.42 -1.28
N SER A 41 15.38 6.61 -2.15
CA SER A 41 15.96 7.93 -2.42
C SER A 41 14.97 8.92 -3.06
N THR A 42 13.92 8.43 -3.72
CA THR A 42 12.87 9.27 -4.35
C THR A 42 11.73 9.64 -3.41
N LEU A 43 11.69 9.11 -2.17
CA LEU A 43 10.65 9.41 -1.19
C LEU A 43 10.84 10.78 -0.49
N THR A 44 11.44 11.75 -1.17
CA THR A 44 11.76 13.10 -0.69
C THR A 44 10.56 14.05 -0.59
N ARG A 45 9.36 13.62 -1.04
CA ARG A 45 8.08 14.37 -1.01
C ARG A 45 8.07 15.69 -1.78
N ASP A 46 8.97 15.85 -2.75
CA ASP A 46 9.02 16.98 -3.69
C ASP A 46 8.56 16.57 -5.08
N LYS A 47 8.61 15.27 -5.43
CA LYS A 47 8.21 14.73 -6.72
C LYS A 47 7.24 13.57 -6.57
N HIS A 48 6.46 13.34 -7.61
CA HIS A 48 5.67 12.12 -7.71
C HIS A 48 6.55 10.96 -8.17
N VAL A 49 6.22 9.75 -7.74
CA VAL A 49 6.96 8.54 -8.09
C VAL A 49 6.10 7.64 -8.95
N VAL A 50 6.67 7.10 -10.02
CA VAL A 50 6.06 6.08 -10.86
C VAL A 50 6.88 4.80 -10.73
N ILE A 51 6.27 3.72 -10.23
CA ILE A 51 6.88 2.39 -10.23
C ILE A 51 6.30 1.61 -11.40
N PHE A 52 7.13 1.29 -12.38
CA PHE A 52 6.74 0.58 -13.60
C PHE A 52 7.49 -0.73 -13.77
N GLY A 53 7.12 -1.51 -14.79
CA GLY A 53 7.68 -2.83 -15.08
C GLY A 53 6.60 -3.87 -15.33
N SER A 54 7.00 -5.01 -15.89
CA SER A 54 6.10 -6.11 -16.25
C SER A 54 5.31 -6.69 -15.07
N SER A 55 4.25 -7.45 -15.36
CA SER A 55 3.48 -8.16 -14.33
C SER A 55 4.37 -9.13 -13.54
N LYS A 56 4.10 -9.26 -12.23
CA LYS A 56 4.82 -10.15 -11.29
C LYS A 56 6.30 -9.82 -11.05
N GLN A 57 6.76 -8.62 -11.37
CA GLN A 57 8.15 -8.17 -11.12
C GLN A 57 8.39 -7.56 -9.73
N GLY A 58 7.49 -7.83 -8.77
CA GLY A 58 7.67 -7.38 -7.39
C GLY A 58 7.38 -5.90 -7.12
N LYS A 59 6.69 -5.16 -8.01
CA LYS A 59 6.30 -3.75 -7.78
C LYS A 59 5.59 -3.52 -6.44
N THR A 60 4.53 -4.28 -6.17
CA THR A 60 3.79 -4.21 -4.91
C THR A 60 4.63 -4.65 -3.71
N CYS A 61 5.54 -5.62 -3.91
CA CYS A 61 6.46 -6.07 -2.85
C CYS A 61 7.48 -4.98 -2.50
N LEU A 62 8.06 -4.31 -3.51
CA LEU A 62 8.96 -3.18 -3.35
C LEU A 62 8.31 -2.07 -2.51
N ARG A 63 7.08 -1.66 -2.87
CA ARG A 63 6.31 -0.68 -2.08
C ARG A 63 6.17 -1.13 -0.63
N LYS A 64 5.66 -2.34 -0.40
CA LYS A 64 5.39 -2.86 0.96
C LYS A 64 6.66 -3.08 1.78
N HIS A 65 7.78 -3.36 1.12
CA HIS A 65 9.07 -3.54 1.77
C HIS A 65 9.66 -2.19 2.24
N CYS A 66 9.52 -1.15 1.41
CA CYS A 66 10.15 0.14 1.66
C CYS A 66 9.26 1.16 2.41
N LEU A 67 7.93 0.98 2.42
CA LEU A 67 6.99 1.87 3.10
C LEU A 67 6.22 1.16 4.21
N LYS A 68 5.96 1.87 5.31
CA LYS A 68 5.03 1.42 6.35
C LYS A 68 3.61 1.76 5.94
N ASP A 69 2.64 0.96 6.41
CA ASP A 69 1.22 1.19 6.09
C ASP A 69 0.71 2.57 6.54
N ASP A 70 1.34 3.17 7.55
CA ASP A 70 1.01 4.52 8.01
C ASP A 70 1.58 5.64 7.15
N ASP A 71 2.54 5.37 6.27
CA ASP A 71 3.17 6.37 5.42
C ASP A 71 2.27 6.79 4.24
N TYR A 72 1.25 5.98 3.92
CA TYR A 72 0.44 6.15 2.71
C TYR A 72 -1.04 5.77 2.89
N ILE A 73 -1.88 6.25 1.96
CA ILE A 73 -3.21 5.67 1.70
C ILE A 73 -3.14 4.89 0.39
N LEU A 74 -3.86 3.77 0.32
CA LEU A 74 -3.90 2.91 -0.87
C LEU A 74 -5.22 3.06 -1.61
N VAL A 75 -5.14 3.34 -2.91
CA VAL A 75 -6.27 3.32 -3.85
C VAL A 75 -5.98 2.27 -4.90
N GLN A 76 -6.80 1.22 -4.95
CA GLN A 76 -6.73 0.21 -6.00
C GLN A 76 -7.55 0.71 -7.20
N CYS A 77 -6.91 0.98 -8.32
CA CYS A 77 -7.59 1.49 -9.51
C CYS A 77 -8.49 0.44 -10.16
N SER A 78 -9.58 0.92 -10.78
CA SER A 78 -10.58 0.09 -11.46
C SER A 78 -10.78 0.55 -12.88
N ASN A 79 -11.03 -0.39 -13.79
CA ASN A 79 -11.27 -0.11 -15.21
C ASN A 79 -12.58 0.61 -15.52
N LYS A 80 -13.43 0.82 -14.52
CA LYS A 80 -14.72 1.51 -14.66
C LYS A 80 -14.69 2.96 -14.16
N TRP A 81 -13.57 3.42 -13.61
CA TRP A 81 -13.49 4.75 -13.00
C TRP A 81 -13.09 5.80 -14.02
N ASN A 82 -13.86 6.89 -14.06
CA ASN A 82 -13.43 8.17 -14.60
C ASN A 82 -12.62 8.97 -13.56
N ILE A 83 -12.27 10.21 -13.90
CA ILE A 83 -11.50 11.09 -13.00
C ILE A 83 -12.27 11.42 -11.72
N GLN A 84 -13.59 11.63 -11.80
CA GLN A 84 -14.45 11.92 -10.65
C GLN A 84 -14.49 10.76 -9.66
N GLU A 85 -14.62 9.51 -10.14
CA GLU A 85 -14.59 8.35 -9.26
C GLU A 85 -13.21 8.12 -8.65
N LEU A 86 -12.12 8.34 -9.40
CA LEU A 86 -10.77 8.25 -8.87
C LEU A 86 -10.55 9.26 -7.72
N HIS A 87 -10.87 10.53 -7.95
CA HIS A 87 -10.78 11.59 -6.93
C HIS A 87 -11.67 11.30 -5.71
N SER A 88 -12.90 10.86 -5.93
CA SER A 88 -13.82 10.48 -4.85
C SER A 88 -13.25 9.32 -4.01
N ASN A 89 -12.61 8.34 -4.64
CA ASN A 89 -11.97 7.23 -3.93
C ASN A 89 -10.72 7.68 -3.16
N ILE A 90 -9.94 8.62 -3.71
CA ILE A 90 -8.82 9.24 -3.00
C ILE A 90 -9.32 9.91 -1.72
N LEU A 91 -10.35 10.77 -1.80
CA LEU A 91 -10.93 11.44 -0.63
C LEU A 91 -11.47 10.43 0.38
N LYS A 92 -12.20 9.39 -0.04
CA LYS A 92 -12.67 8.33 0.87
C LYS A 92 -11.52 7.67 1.64
N ARG A 93 -10.40 7.39 0.98
CA ARG A 93 -9.21 6.78 1.61
C ARG A 93 -8.42 7.78 2.47
N ALA A 94 -8.54 9.07 2.17
CA ALA A 94 -8.03 10.16 2.99
C ALA A 94 -8.95 10.54 4.18
N GLY A 95 -9.97 9.73 4.48
CA GLY A 95 -10.80 9.88 5.68
C GLY A 95 -12.10 10.66 5.49
N PHE A 96 -12.44 11.06 4.26
CA PHE A 96 -13.68 11.77 3.98
C PHE A 96 -14.87 10.81 3.84
N GLN A 97 -16.01 11.21 4.39
CA GLN A 97 -17.33 10.73 4.00
C GLN A 97 -17.74 11.47 2.74
N VAL A 98 -17.88 10.76 1.64
CA VAL A 98 -18.26 11.36 0.35
C VAL A 98 -19.69 10.93 0.02
N VAL A 99 -20.61 11.89 0.04
CA VAL A 99 -22.03 11.71 -0.30
C VAL A 99 -22.34 12.48 -1.58
N GLN A 100 -23.12 11.89 -2.47
CA GLN A 100 -23.52 12.57 -3.71
C GLN A 100 -24.51 13.70 -3.39
N SER A 101 -24.25 14.90 -3.92
CA SER A 101 -25.12 16.07 -3.77
C SER A 101 -26.18 16.11 -4.86
N GLU A 102 -27.33 16.71 -4.56
CA GLU A 102 -28.37 17.01 -5.56
C GLU A 102 -27.98 18.20 -6.46
N LYS A 103 -26.95 18.97 -6.08
CA LYS A 103 -26.45 20.10 -6.87
C LYS A 103 -25.54 19.63 -8.00
N LYS A 104 -25.62 20.34 -9.12
CA LYS A 104 -24.83 20.07 -10.33
C LYS A 104 -23.65 21.03 -10.48
N THR A 105 -22.59 20.54 -11.11
CA THR A 105 -21.45 21.32 -11.61
C THR A 105 -21.87 22.13 -12.83
N ILE A 106 -20.99 23.02 -13.31
CA ILE A 106 -21.21 23.79 -14.54
C ILE A 106 -21.40 22.84 -15.75
N GLU A 107 -20.76 21.68 -15.72
CA GLU A 107 -20.83 20.64 -16.75
C GLU A 107 -22.01 19.67 -16.56
N GLY A 108 -22.84 19.88 -15.53
CA GLY A 108 -24.07 19.12 -15.31
C GLY A 108 -23.90 17.80 -14.55
N THR A 109 -22.70 17.49 -14.06
CA THR A 109 -22.41 16.33 -13.18
C THR A 109 -22.79 16.64 -11.73
N ASN A 110 -23.06 15.62 -10.91
CA ASN A 110 -23.42 15.83 -9.51
C ASN A 110 -22.17 16.15 -8.67
N LYS A 111 -22.25 17.19 -7.85
CA LYS A 111 -21.22 17.49 -6.83
C LYS A 111 -21.20 16.42 -5.74
N ILE A 112 -20.18 16.47 -4.89
CA ILE A 112 -20.08 15.64 -3.69
C ILE A 112 -20.00 16.51 -2.44
N ASN A 113 -20.67 16.08 -1.37
CA ASN A 113 -20.43 16.61 -0.03
C ASN A 113 -19.39 15.72 0.64
N ALA A 114 -18.29 16.32 1.08
CA ALA A 114 -17.18 15.66 1.72
C ALA A 114 -17.04 16.15 3.16
N GLY A 115 -17.28 15.27 4.14
CA GLY A 115 -17.10 15.55 5.56
C GLY A 115 -16.01 14.66 6.18
N LEU A 116 -15.13 15.21 7.02
CA LEU A 116 -14.07 14.42 7.67
C LEU A 116 -14.63 13.48 8.75
N LYS A 117 -14.23 12.21 8.75
CA LYS A 117 -14.60 11.26 9.80
C LYS A 117 -13.84 11.55 11.10
N ALA A 118 -14.59 11.70 12.20
CA ALA A 118 -14.06 11.69 13.57
C ALA A 118 -13.14 10.47 13.78
N GLY A 119 -11.91 10.70 14.26
CA GLY A 119 -10.91 9.66 14.52
C GLY A 119 -9.86 9.41 13.42
N PHE A 120 -10.02 9.97 12.21
CA PHE A 120 -8.98 9.87 11.17
C PHE A 120 -7.75 10.75 11.47
N MET A 121 -7.89 11.75 12.36
CA MET A 121 -6.85 12.72 12.72
C MET A 121 -6.05 12.35 14.00
N GLY A 122 -6.23 11.14 14.55
CA GLY A 122 -5.92 10.85 15.97
C GLY A 122 -4.95 9.71 16.29
N ILE A 123 -3.82 9.54 15.59
CA ILE A 123 -2.74 8.61 16.03
C ILE A 123 -1.41 9.34 16.38
N SER A 124 -1.31 10.66 16.17
CA SER A 124 -0.07 11.41 16.47
C SER A 124 -0.20 12.52 17.53
N ALA A 125 -1.34 12.62 18.24
CA ALA A 125 -1.47 13.49 19.40
C ALA A 125 -1.65 12.61 20.66
N GLU A 126 -0.61 12.59 21.49
CA GLU A 126 -0.68 12.26 22.93
C GLU A 126 -0.81 10.77 23.30
N LEU A 127 0.30 10.04 23.16
CA LEU A 127 0.59 8.87 24.00
C LEU A 127 1.01 9.38 25.39
N GLY A 128 0.04 9.78 26.21
CA GLY A 128 0.30 10.31 27.55
C GLY A 128 -0.92 10.94 28.22
N GLY A 129 -1.97 10.17 28.49
CA GLY A 129 -3.08 10.67 29.30
C GLY A 129 -4.21 9.67 29.45
N GLU A 130 -4.17 8.88 30.52
CA GLU A 130 -5.39 8.28 31.05
C GLU A 130 -6.35 9.40 31.46
N LYS A 131 -7.47 9.54 30.75
CA LYS A 131 -8.73 9.95 31.37
C LYS A 131 -9.91 9.70 30.44
N GLY A 132 -10.84 8.88 30.94
CA GLY A 132 -12.14 8.70 30.32
C GLY A 132 -12.98 9.96 30.44
N SER A 133 -13.67 10.26 29.35
CA SER A 133 -15.00 10.87 29.35
C SER A 133 -15.60 10.59 27.98
N THR A 134 -16.71 9.86 27.95
CA THR A 134 -17.58 9.73 26.78
C THR A 134 -18.25 11.08 26.56
N GLU A 135 -17.50 12.03 26.00
CA GLU A 135 -18.07 13.20 25.37
C GLU A 135 -18.13 12.91 23.88
N THR A 136 -19.35 12.79 23.36
CA THR A 136 -19.63 13.01 21.94
C THR A 136 -19.21 14.43 21.63
N SER A 137 -17.93 14.64 21.35
CA SER A 137 -17.47 15.84 20.67
C SER A 137 -18.24 15.86 19.36
N GLU A 138 -19.21 16.76 19.24
CA GLU A 138 -19.73 17.21 17.95
C GLU A 138 -18.51 17.66 17.16
N VAL A 139 -17.98 16.74 16.34
CA VAL A 139 -16.94 17.06 15.39
C VAL A 139 -17.60 18.04 14.43
N GLU A 140 -17.04 19.24 14.31
CA GLU A 140 -17.35 20.14 13.21
C GLU A 140 -17.12 19.36 11.91
N VAL A 141 -18.18 18.75 11.40
CA VAL A 141 -18.22 18.21 10.05
C VAL A 141 -18.17 19.44 9.16
N HIS A 142 -16.97 19.82 8.73
CA HIS A 142 -16.84 20.74 7.61
C HIS A 142 -17.32 20.02 6.36
N ASP A 143 -18.63 20.07 6.13
CA ASP A 143 -19.23 19.63 4.88
C ASP A 143 -18.73 20.55 3.77
N LEU A 144 -17.72 20.07 3.05
CA LEU A 144 -17.20 20.72 1.86
C LEU A 144 -18.01 20.20 0.66
N GLU A 145 -18.77 21.08 0.03
CA GLU A 145 -19.37 20.80 -1.26
C GLU A 145 -18.29 20.98 -2.34
N LEU A 146 -17.90 19.87 -2.98
CA LEU A 146 -16.78 19.79 -3.91
C LEU A 146 -17.26 19.28 -5.27
N ASP A 147 -16.65 19.75 -6.35
CA ASP A 147 -16.70 19.11 -7.66
C ASP A 147 -15.61 18.02 -7.73
N PRO A 148 -15.96 16.72 -7.82
CA PRO A 148 -14.97 15.66 -7.93
C PRO A 148 -14.18 15.70 -9.25
N GLY A 149 -14.64 16.43 -10.26
CA GLY A 149 -13.93 16.66 -11.52
C GLY A 149 -12.88 17.77 -11.44
N ASP A 150 -13.01 18.71 -10.49
CA ASP A 150 -12.04 19.78 -10.31
C ASP A 150 -10.93 19.36 -9.33
N VAL A 151 -9.71 19.22 -9.84
CA VAL A 151 -8.54 18.89 -9.03
C VAL A 151 -8.28 19.92 -7.92
N ASN A 152 -8.63 21.19 -8.11
CA ASN A 152 -8.40 22.24 -7.12
C ASN A 152 -9.28 22.04 -5.88
N ASP A 153 -10.51 21.58 -6.06
CA ASP A 153 -11.42 21.22 -4.97
C ASP A 153 -10.86 20.03 -4.16
N ILE A 154 -10.30 19.03 -4.84
CA ILE A 154 -9.65 17.89 -4.19
C ILE A 154 -8.42 18.33 -3.39
N ILE A 155 -7.59 19.20 -3.96
CA ILE A 155 -6.42 19.78 -3.29
C ILE A 155 -6.86 20.58 -2.06
N ALA A 156 -7.89 21.42 -2.19
CA ALA A 156 -8.42 22.23 -1.11
C ALA A 156 -8.93 21.34 0.04
N ALA A 157 -9.68 20.28 -0.28
CA ALA A 157 -10.15 19.32 0.70
C ALA A 157 -8.97 18.63 1.44
N LEU A 158 -8.01 18.06 0.72
CA LEU A 158 -6.85 17.40 1.33
C LEU A 158 -6.01 18.36 2.20
N LYS A 159 -5.88 19.62 1.80
CA LYS A 159 -5.24 20.66 2.61
C LYS A 159 -6.02 20.98 3.87
N ALA A 160 -7.34 21.14 3.78
CA ALA A 160 -8.22 21.40 4.92
C ALA A 160 -8.14 20.26 5.95
N ALA A 161 -7.97 19.02 5.49
CA ALA A 161 -7.73 17.86 6.33
C ALA A 161 -6.29 17.74 6.89
N ASN A 162 -5.40 18.67 6.55
CA ASN A 162 -3.97 18.59 6.85
C ASN A 162 -3.37 17.22 6.46
N PHE A 163 -3.70 16.74 5.25
CA PHE A 163 -3.25 15.42 4.79
C PHE A 163 -1.74 15.40 4.52
N GLN A 164 -1.01 14.46 5.13
CA GLN A 164 0.46 14.38 5.07
C GLN A 164 1.01 13.03 4.59
N LYS A 165 0.16 12.07 4.21
CA LYS A 165 0.59 10.75 3.75
C LYS A 165 0.86 10.77 2.24
N PHE A 166 1.55 9.77 1.70
CA PHE A 166 1.57 9.53 0.26
C PHE A 166 0.21 8.99 -0.21
N ILE A 167 -0.12 9.21 -1.48
CA ILE A 167 -1.29 8.59 -2.12
C ILE A 167 -0.78 7.55 -3.11
N VAL A 168 -0.98 6.26 -2.80
CA VAL A 168 -0.60 5.18 -3.71
C VAL A 168 -1.76 4.82 -4.61
N LEU A 169 -1.53 4.84 -5.92
CA LEU A 169 -2.45 4.34 -6.94
C LEU A 169 -1.92 3.01 -7.48
N GLU A 170 -2.47 1.89 -7.01
CA GLU A 170 -2.14 0.55 -7.51
C GLU A 170 -2.96 0.21 -8.75
N ASP A 171 -2.38 -0.62 -9.64
CA ASP A 171 -2.98 -1.03 -10.91
C ASP A 171 -3.47 0.14 -11.77
N PHE A 172 -2.73 1.25 -11.78
CA PHE A 172 -3.14 2.47 -12.49
C PHE A 172 -3.43 2.25 -13.99
N HIS A 173 -2.68 1.34 -14.62
CA HIS A 173 -2.86 0.91 -16.01
C HIS A 173 -4.26 0.32 -16.33
N TYR A 174 -5.06 -0.05 -15.33
CA TYR A 174 -6.44 -0.48 -15.54
C TYR A 174 -7.41 0.67 -15.77
N LEU A 175 -7.10 1.89 -15.33
CA LEU A 175 -7.95 3.05 -15.62
C LEU A 175 -8.13 3.21 -17.14
N PRO A 176 -9.30 3.69 -17.60
CA PRO A 176 -9.46 4.11 -18.99
C PRO A 176 -8.35 5.08 -19.41
N VAL A 177 -7.89 4.98 -20.66
CA VAL A 177 -6.79 5.82 -21.17
C VAL A 177 -7.12 7.31 -21.03
N SER A 178 -8.37 7.71 -21.26
CA SER A 178 -8.83 9.08 -21.04
C SER A 178 -8.60 9.52 -19.58
N THR A 179 -8.98 8.70 -18.61
CA THR A 179 -8.75 8.97 -17.19
C THR A 179 -7.27 9.01 -16.82
N GLN A 180 -6.43 8.19 -17.45
CA GLN A 180 -4.97 8.29 -17.26
C GLN A 180 -4.42 9.63 -17.76
N ILE A 181 -4.93 10.13 -18.90
CA ILE A 181 -4.58 11.44 -19.45
C ILE A 181 -5.10 12.56 -18.54
N ASP A 182 -6.37 12.54 -18.17
CA ASP A 182 -6.98 13.54 -17.28
C ASP A 182 -6.23 13.61 -15.95
N PHE A 183 -5.89 12.45 -15.38
CA PHE A 183 -5.11 12.39 -14.15
C PHE A 183 -3.68 12.89 -14.33
N SER A 184 -3.05 12.73 -15.50
CA SER A 184 -1.71 13.31 -15.76
C SER A 184 -1.73 14.85 -15.73
N VAL A 185 -2.87 15.47 -16.10
CA VAL A 185 -3.08 16.93 -15.95
C VAL A 185 -3.31 17.28 -14.49
N ALA A 186 -4.16 16.52 -13.78
CA ALA A 186 -4.39 16.71 -12.35
C ALA A 186 -3.10 16.57 -11.52
N LEU A 187 -2.23 15.61 -11.88
CA LEU A 187 -0.97 15.33 -11.21
C LEU A 187 -0.03 16.55 -11.22
N LYS A 188 0.00 17.29 -12.34
CA LYS A 188 0.72 18.58 -12.41
C LYS A 188 0.16 19.58 -11.39
N ALA A 189 -1.16 19.72 -11.32
CA ALA A 189 -1.81 20.64 -10.39
C ALA A 189 -1.53 20.25 -8.92
N PHE A 190 -1.53 18.96 -8.60
CA PHE A 190 -1.15 18.46 -7.27
C PHE A 190 0.28 18.87 -6.88
N HIS A 191 1.24 18.70 -7.80
CA HIS A 191 2.62 19.11 -7.57
C HIS A 191 2.77 20.63 -7.37
N GLU A 192 2.05 21.44 -8.14
CA GLU A 192 2.23 22.91 -8.12
C GLU A 192 1.49 23.57 -6.96
N ALA A 193 0.30 23.09 -6.63
CA ALA A 193 -0.56 23.71 -5.65
C ALA A 193 -0.52 23.03 -4.27
N SER A 194 0.18 21.91 -4.08
CA SER A 194 0.17 21.18 -2.81
C SER A 194 1.49 20.46 -2.49
N LYS A 195 1.59 19.90 -1.28
CA LYS A 195 2.68 18.98 -0.88
C LYS A 195 2.28 17.50 -1.02
N VAL A 196 1.13 17.22 -1.63
CA VAL A 196 0.63 15.84 -1.79
C VAL A 196 1.47 15.14 -2.84
N CYS A 197 2.06 13.99 -2.49
CA CYS A 197 2.84 13.19 -3.41
C CYS A 197 2.16 11.85 -3.72
N PHE A 198 2.13 11.51 -5.00
CA PHE A 198 1.60 10.24 -5.48
C PHE A 198 2.71 9.23 -5.71
N ILE A 199 2.40 7.97 -5.44
CA ILE A 199 3.18 6.81 -5.89
C ILE A 199 2.26 6.00 -6.81
N ILE A 200 2.54 6.06 -8.11
CA ILE A 200 1.70 5.47 -9.14
C ILE A 200 2.34 4.15 -9.57
N ILE A 201 1.59 3.05 -9.47
CA ILE A 201 2.08 1.71 -9.79
C ILE A 201 1.29 1.17 -10.97
N GLY A 202 2.01 0.79 -12.04
CA GLY A 202 1.40 0.33 -13.29
C GLY A 202 2.20 -0.78 -13.96
N VAL A 203 1.52 -1.55 -14.81
CA VAL A 203 2.19 -2.51 -15.72
C VAL A 203 2.47 -1.78 -17.03
N TRP A 204 3.67 -1.23 -17.13
CA TRP A 204 4.17 -0.52 -18.31
C TRP A 204 5.61 -0.96 -18.61
N LEU A 205 5.95 -0.97 -19.89
CA LEU A 205 7.33 -1.15 -20.36
C LEU A 205 8.06 0.18 -20.50
N ASP A 206 7.32 1.26 -20.78
CA ASP A 206 7.87 2.61 -20.94
C ASP A 206 8.00 3.32 -19.59
N ASN A 207 9.18 3.86 -19.30
CA ASN A 207 9.47 4.64 -18.09
C ASN A 207 8.74 5.99 -18.04
N ASP A 208 8.36 6.54 -19.19
CA ASP A 208 7.87 7.91 -19.32
C ASP A 208 6.37 7.99 -19.68
N ARG A 209 5.59 6.93 -19.41
CA ARG A 209 4.20 6.80 -19.88
C ARG A 209 3.32 8.01 -19.53
N LEU A 210 3.39 8.52 -18.30
CA LEU A 210 2.62 9.70 -17.88
C LEU A 210 3.18 11.01 -18.46
N ILE A 211 4.50 11.10 -18.65
CA ILE A 211 5.13 12.27 -19.29
C ILE A 211 4.72 12.35 -20.76
N VAL A 212 4.55 11.22 -21.43
CA VAL A 212 4.00 11.17 -22.81
C VAL A 212 2.55 11.70 -22.85
N TYR A 213 1.74 11.39 -21.84
CA TYR A 213 0.37 11.94 -21.75
C TYR A 213 0.35 13.44 -21.42
N ASN A 214 1.29 13.91 -20.60
CA ASN A 214 1.43 15.31 -20.26
C ASN A 214 2.91 15.68 -20.07
N GLY A 215 3.50 16.33 -21.07
CA GLY A 215 4.92 16.71 -21.09
C GLY A 215 5.32 17.64 -19.94
N ASP A 216 4.37 18.36 -19.35
CA ASP A 216 4.59 19.21 -18.18
C ASP A 216 4.99 18.40 -16.94
N LEU A 217 4.79 17.08 -16.92
CA LEU A 217 5.26 16.22 -15.83
C LEU A 217 6.78 16.02 -15.83
N THR A 218 7.48 16.47 -16.88
CA THR A 218 8.95 16.47 -16.94
C THR A 218 9.52 17.21 -15.73
N GLY A 219 10.39 16.53 -14.97
CA GLY A 219 11.01 17.06 -13.76
C GLY A 219 10.13 17.04 -12.50
N ARG A 220 8.83 16.75 -12.63
CA ARG A 220 7.85 16.62 -11.53
C ARG A 220 7.59 15.17 -11.14
N VAL A 221 7.91 14.24 -12.03
CA VAL A 221 7.79 12.79 -11.86
C VAL A 221 9.17 12.14 -11.91
N VAL A 222 9.39 11.13 -11.05
CA VAL A 222 10.55 10.23 -11.12
C VAL A 222 10.07 8.81 -11.32
N SER A 223 10.69 8.11 -12.26
CA SER A 223 10.34 6.73 -12.59
C SER A 223 11.32 5.73 -11.97
N VAL A 224 10.79 4.68 -11.36
CA VAL A 224 11.52 3.56 -10.77
C VAL A 224 11.19 2.30 -11.56
N ASP A 225 12.21 1.75 -12.20
CA ASP A 225 12.11 0.50 -12.95
C ASP A 225 12.17 -0.71 -12.00
N ALA A 226 11.07 -1.44 -11.89
CA ALA A 226 11.02 -2.68 -11.12
C ALA A 226 11.27 -3.94 -11.95
N ASP A 227 11.47 -3.84 -13.27
CA ASP A 227 11.75 -4.98 -14.16
C ASP A 227 13.24 -5.36 -14.19
N THR A 228 14.12 -4.45 -13.76
CA THR A 228 15.57 -4.72 -13.69
C THR A 228 15.88 -5.78 -12.61
N TRP A 229 16.42 -6.92 -13.05
CA TRP A 229 16.99 -7.97 -12.20
C TRP A 229 18.40 -8.33 -12.66
N THR A 230 19.31 -8.48 -11.71
CA THR A 230 20.65 -9.05 -11.95
C THR A 230 20.65 -10.55 -11.73
N GLU A 231 21.60 -11.27 -12.34
CA GLU A 231 21.78 -12.71 -12.11
C GLU A 231 22.03 -13.03 -10.63
N GLU A 232 22.76 -12.18 -9.91
CA GLU A 232 23.04 -12.32 -8.48
C GLU A 232 21.76 -12.20 -7.63
N GLU A 233 20.89 -11.24 -7.95
CA GLU A 233 19.61 -11.06 -7.27
C GLU A 233 18.67 -12.26 -7.52
N LEU A 234 18.58 -12.73 -8.78
CA LEU A 234 17.78 -13.91 -9.12
C LEU A 234 18.32 -15.18 -8.45
N GLY A 235 19.64 -15.38 -8.47
CA GLY A 235 20.30 -16.47 -7.75
C GLY A 235 20.03 -16.40 -6.25
N SER A 236 20.02 -15.20 -5.68
CA SER A 236 19.70 -14.98 -4.26
C SER A 236 18.26 -15.37 -3.94
N VAL A 237 17.29 -15.00 -4.77
CA VAL A 237 15.87 -15.39 -4.60
C VAL A 237 15.73 -16.91 -4.57
N ILE A 238 16.36 -17.62 -5.52
CA ILE A 238 16.34 -19.08 -5.60
C ILE A 238 16.99 -19.69 -4.36
N SER A 239 18.18 -19.23 -3.99
CA SER A 239 18.92 -19.74 -2.83
C SER A 239 18.13 -19.52 -1.53
N TRP A 240 17.44 -18.38 -1.42
CA TRP A 240 16.73 -18.06 -0.21
C TRP A 240 15.47 -18.91 -0.07
N ALA A 241 14.76 -19.08 -1.17
CA ALA A 241 13.62 -19.97 -1.24
C ALA A 241 14.01 -21.44 -0.90
N GLN A 242 15.14 -21.95 -1.41
CA GLN A 242 15.64 -23.29 -1.08
C GLN A 242 15.92 -23.48 0.42
N LYS A 243 16.54 -22.48 1.07
CA LYS A 243 16.77 -22.52 2.52
C LYS A 243 15.45 -22.50 3.29
N CYS A 244 14.49 -21.66 2.91
CA CYS A 244 13.15 -21.65 3.49
C CYS A 244 12.44 -23.01 3.35
N SER A 245 12.52 -23.64 2.17
CA SER A 245 12.02 -25.01 1.93
C SER A 245 12.68 -26.07 2.81
N THR A 246 13.99 -25.96 3.02
CA THR A 246 14.72 -26.89 3.88
C THR A 246 14.27 -26.75 5.34
N LEU A 247 14.10 -25.52 5.82
CA LEU A 247 13.57 -25.23 7.16
C LEU A 247 12.14 -25.77 7.33
N LEU A 248 11.29 -25.59 6.30
CA LEU A 248 9.92 -26.16 6.26
C LEU A 248 9.93 -27.69 6.42
N LEU A 249 10.83 -28.37 5.71
CA LEU A 249 10.95 -29.84 5.78
C LEU A 249 11.40 -30.29 7.18
N ILE A 250 12.40 -29.62 7.76
CA ILE A 250 12.89 -29.92 9.11
C ILE A 250 11.77 -29.75 10.14
N GLN A 251 11.00 -28.65 10.07
CA GLN A 251 9.87 -28.41 10.96
C GLN A 251 8.79 -29.50 10.83
N ARG A 252 8.50 -29.96 9.60
CA ARG A 252 7.56 -31.07 9.36
C ARG A 252 8.07 -32.38 9.97
N LEU A 253 9.34 -32.73 9.79
CA LEU A 253 9.95 -33.93 10.36
C LEU A 253 9.94 -33.91 11.90
N GLN A 254 10.24 -32.76 12.52
CA GLN A 254 10.17 -32.60 13.98
C GLN A 254 8.74 -32.81 14.51
N ARG A 255 7.71 -32.30 13.82
CA ARG A 255 6.31 -32.52 14.19
C ARG A 255 5.90 -33.98 14.11
N VAL A 256 6.31 -34.70 13.05
CA VAL A 256 6.05 -36.15 12.91
C VAL A 256 6.77 -36.95 13.98
N SER A 257 8.02 -36.60 14.31
CA SER A 257 8.77 -37.26 15.38
C SER A 257 8.11 -37.06 16.75
N LEU A 258 7.69 -35.83 17.08
CA LEU A 258 7.00 -35.52 18.33
C LEU A 258 5.63 -36.22 18.44
N SER A 259 4.85 -36.25 17.35
CA SER A 259 3.56 -36.95 17.36
C SER A 259 3.74 -38.47 17.53
N PHE A 260 4.75 -39.05 16.89
CA PHE A 260 5.12 -40.46 17.05
C PHE A 260 5.54 -40.77 18.49
N LEU A 261 6.43 -39.98 19.08
CA LEU A 261 6.86 -40.14 20.48
C LEU A 261 5.69 -40.01 21.46
N SER A 262 4.76 -39.07 21.23
CA SER A 262 3.56 -38.93 22.05
C SER A 262 2.64 -40.17 21.97
N SER A 263 2.51 -40.75 20.78
CA SER A 263 1.70 -41.94 20.52
C SER A 263 2.31 -43.17 21.17
N VAL A 264 3.63 -43.33 21.07
CA VAL A 264 4.39 -44.41 21.74
C VAL A 264 4.30 -44.28 23.26
N SER A 265 4.49 -43.08 23.81
CA SER A 265 4.30 -42.80 25.25
C SER A 265 2.89 -43.17 25.73
N THR A 266 1.86 -42.83 24.94
CA THR A 266 0.46 -43.16 25.27
C THR A 266 0.22 -44.68 25.24
N LEU A 267 0.83 -45.39 24.29
CA LEU A 267 0.76 -46.85 24.21
C LEU A 267 1.47 -47.51 25.41
N PHE A 268 2.66 -47.06 25.78
CA PHE A 268 3.38 -47.57 26.96
C PHE A 268 2.58 -47.36 28.26
N LYS A 269 1.94 -46.20 28.43
CA LYS A 269 1.06 -45.93 29.58
C LYS A 269 -0.15 -46.85 29.64
N ARG A 270 -0.65 -47.35 28.50
CA ARG A 270 -1.76 -48.32 28.43
C ARG A 270 -1.34 -49.76 28.69
N VAL A 271 -0.10 -50.13 28.37
CA VAL A 271 0.43 -51.49 28.61
C VAL A 271 0.92 -51.66 30.05
N ALA A 272 1.33 -50.57 30.71
CA ALA A 272 1.79 -50.57 32.10
C ALA A 272 0.67 -50.45 33.15
N ALA A 273 -0.60 -50.39 32.73
CA ALA A 273 -1.79 -50.35 33.58
C ALA A 273 -2.52 -51.70 33.52
#